data_AF-A0A962KE18-F1
#
_entry.id   AF-A0A962KE18-F1
#
_cell.length_a   1.000
_cell.length_b   1.000
_cell.length_c   1.000
_cell.angle_alpha   90.00
_cell.angle_beta   90.00
_cell.angle_gamma   90.00
#
_symmetry.space_group_name_H-M   'P 1'
#
loop_
_entity.id
_entity.type
_entity.pdbx_description
1 polymer ?
#
loop_
_entity_poly.entity_id
_entity_poly.type
_entity_poly.pdbx_seq_one_letter_code
_entity_poly.pdbx_strand_id
1 'polypeptide(L)'
;MPDEDIAHDDDNPRTIETDWNNSFVSHSHQELQQKMVARRGLQKAPTKVSTTVRFDADVLAAFKSMGKGWQTHMNKALKEWLATH
;
A
#
# COMPACT_ATOMS: atom_id res chain seq x y z
N MET A 1 26.47 5.61 31.30
CA MET A 1 25.23 4.98 31.78
C MET A 1 25.37 3.50 31.49
N PRO A 2 25.25 2.61 32.49
CA PRO A 2 25.18 1.17 32.28
C PRO A 2 23.87 0.81 31.56
N ASP A 3 23.87 -0.29 30.81
CA ASP A 3 22.70 -0.77 30.05
C ASP A 3 21.49 -1.09 30.95
N GLU A 4 21.72 -1.26 32.27
CA GLU A 4 20.71 -1.57 33.28
C GLU A 4 19.76 -0.39 33.59
N ASP A 5 20.16 0.84 33.25
CA ASP A 5 19.37 2.05 33.49
C ASP A 5 18.43 2.41 32.31
N ILE A 6 18.40 1.60 31.24
CA ILE A 6 17.57 1.84 30.05
C ILE A 6 16.17 1.29 30.29
N ALA A 7 15.19 2.18 30.46
CA ALA A 7 13.79 1.78 30.54
C ALA A 7 13.31 1.19 29.20
N HIS A 8 12.81 -0.05 29.25
CA HIS A 8 12.14 -0.71 28.14
C HIS A 8 10.63 -0.60 28.34
N ASP A 9 9.94 0.07 27.41
CA ASP A 9 8.49 0.24 27.40
C ASP A 9 7.90 -0.20 26.04
N ASP A 10 6.58 -0.05 25.87
CA ASP A 10 5.88 -0.45 24.65
C ASP A 10 6.36 0.32 23.39
N ASP A 11 6.86 1.55 23.54
CA ASP A 11 7.39 2.39 22.45
C ASP A 11 8.93 2.24 22.28
N ASN A 12 9.62 1.66 23.26
CA ASN A 12 11.06 1.38 23.26
C ASN A 12 11.37 -0.08 23.67
N PRO A 13 10.93 -1.07 22.87
CA PRO A 13 11.22 -2.46 23.14
C PRO A 13 12.72 -2.75 22.99
N ARG A 14 13.21 -3.71 23.79
CA ARG A 14 14.60 -4.18 23.65
C ARG A 14 14.77 -4.78 22.26
N THR A 15 15.79 -4.32 21.53
CA THR A 15 16.11 -4.87 20.22
C THR A 15 16.43 -6.36 20.34
N ILE A 16 15.78 -7.17 19.50
CA ILE A 16 15.97 -8.61 19.44
C ILE A 16 16.66 -8.99 18.13
N GLU A 17 17.25 -10.19 18.06
CA GLU A 17 18.03 -10.63 16.89
C GLU A 17 17.22 -10.58 15.58
N THR A 18 15.90 -10.78 15.65
CA THR A 18 15.01 -10.71 14.49
C THR A 18 14.92 -9.33 13.85
N ASP A 19 15.23 -8.26 14.59
CA ASP A 19 15.22 -6.89 14.07
C ASP A 19 16.31 -6.66 13.01
N TRP A 20 17.34 -7.51 13.03
CA TRP A 20 18.48 -7.43 12.12
C TRP A 20 18.33 -8.30 10.86
N ASN A 21 17.28 -9.14 10.78
CA ASN A 21 17.14 -10.17 9.73
C ASN A 21 17.14 -9.63 8.29
N ASN A 22 16.82 -8.35 8.08
CA ASN A 22 16.80 -7.73 6.75
C ASN A 22 17.71 -6.50 6.67
N SER A 23 18.60 -6.33 7.66
CA SER A 23 19.60 -5.28 7.68
C SER A 23 20.75 -5.62 6.74
N PHE A 24 21.30 -4.60 6.07
CA PHE A 24 22.51 -4.73 5.27
C PHE A 24 23.41 -3.54 5.54
N VAL A 25 24.72 -3.77 5.54
CA VAL A 25 25.70 -2.70 5.62
C VAL A 25 25.94 -2.14 4.22
N SER A 26 25.93 -0.82 4.09
CA SER A 26 26.36 -0.11 2.88
C SER A 26 27.63 0.66 3.17
N HIS A 27 28.63 0.55 2.31
CA HIS A 27 29.94 1.21 2.50
C HIS A 27 30.06 2.52 1.71
N SER A 28 29.05 2.86 0.91
CA SER A 28 28.96 4.12 0.18
C SER A 28 27.52 4.53 -0.06
N HIS A 29 27.31 5.83 -0.29
CA HIS A 29 26.00 6.37 -0.65
C HIS A 29 25.46 5.77 -1.96
N GLN A 30 26.34 5.47 -2.92
CA GLN A 30 25.97 4.88 -4.20
C GLN A 30 25.49 3.43 -4.06
N GLU A 31 26.15 2.63 -3.22
CA GLU A 31 25.74 1.25 -2.91
C GLU A 31 24.36 1.22 -2.22
N LEU A 32 24.12 2.18 -1.30
CA LEU A 32 22.84 2.35 -0.64
C LEU A 32 21.73 2.65 -1.66
N GLN A 33 21.96 3.62 -2.56
CA GLN A 33 20.98 3.97 -3.60
C GLN A 33 20.66 2.78 -4.51
N GLN A 34 21.66 2.03 -4.97
CA GLN A 34 21.44 0.86 -5.83
C GLN A 34 20.59 -0.22 -5.14
N LYS A 35 20.88 -0.53 -3.87
CA LYS A 35 20.08 -1.48 -3.09
C LYS A 35 18.66 -0.96 -2.80
N MET A 36 18.49 0.33 -2.55
CA MET A 36 17.17 0.93 -2.34
C MET A 36 16.31 0.93 -3.62
N VAL A 37 16.91 1.24 -4.77
CA VAL A 37 16.23 1.16 -6.08
C VAL A 37 15.85 -0.29 -6.41
N ALA A 38 16.70 -1.27 -6.09
CA ALA A 38 16.36 -2.68 -6.24
C ALA A 38 15.22 -3.15 -5.31
N ARG A 39 15.16 -2.63 -4.08
CA ARG A 39 14.09 -2.95 -3.09
C ARG A 39 12.76 -2.28 -3.43
N ARG A 40 12.79 -1.05 -3.93
CA ARG A 40 11.60 -0.35 -4.41
C ARG A 40 11.26 -0.92 -5.79
N GLY A 41 10.54 -2.04 -5.81
CA GLY A 41 10.03 -2.62 -7.06
C GLY A 41 9.39 -1.53 -7.92
N LEU A 42 9.49 -1.67 -9.26
CA LEU A 42 9.01 -0.68 -10.23
C LEU A 42 7.71 -0.04 -9.75
N GLN A 43 7.68 1.29 -9.68
CA GLN A 43 6.45 2.04 -9.38
C GLN A 43 5.39 1.55 -10.35
N LYS A 44 4.45 0.72 -9.87
CA LYS A 44 3.42 0.12 -10.72
C LYS A 44 2.69 1.29 -11.38
N ALA A 45 2.70 1.31 -12.71
CA ALA A 45 1.90 2.27 -13.46
C ALA A 45 0.47 2.25 -12.89
N PRO A 46 -0.19 3.41 -12.76
CA PRO A 46 -1.53 3.48 -12.19
C PRO A 46 -2.44 2.51 -12.95
N THR A 47 -2.83 1.41 -12.30
CA THR A 47 -3.63 0.35 -12.94
C THR A 47 -5.05 0.83 -13.28
N LYS A 48 -5.45 1.99 -12.73
CA LYS A 48 -6.75 2.59 -12.93
C LYS A 48 -6.58 3.88 -13.72
N VAL A 49 -7.25 3.96 -14.86
CA VAL A 49 -7.37 5.19 -15.65
C VAL A 49 -8.55 5.99 -15.11
N SER A 50 -8.34 7.26 -14.79
CA SER A 50 -9.44 8.17 -14.43
C SER A 50 -10.07 8.70 -15.72
N THR A 51 -11.31 8.30 -15.97
CA THR A 51 -12.10 8.77 -17.12
C THR A 51 -13.42 9.31 -16.62
N THR A 52 -13.80 10.52 -17.05
CA THR A 52 -15.08 11.13 -16.72
C THR A 52 -16.16 10.58 -17.64
N VAL A 53 -16.99 9.67 -17.12
CA VAL A 53 -18.15 9.09 -17.82
C VAL A 53 -19.44 9.57 -17.15
N ARG A 54 -20.47 9.84 -17.94
CA ARG A 54 -21.80 10.18 -17.43
C ARG A 54 -22.61 8.89 -17.20
N PHE A 55 -23.22 8.79 -16.03
CA PHE A 55 -24.13 7.71 -15.65
C PHE A 55 -25.50 8.31 -15.32
N ASP A 56 -26.55 7.52 -15.48
CA ASP A 56 -27.90 7.90 -15.04
C ASP A 56 -27.95 8.15 -13.52
N ALA A 57 -28.81 9.09 -13.12
CA ALA A 57 -28.93 9.52 -11.73
C ALA A 57 -29.38 8.38 -10.81
N ASP A 58 -30.30 7.53 -11.29
CA ASP A 58 -30.85 6.41 -10.52
C ASP A 58 -29.79 5.34 -10.24
N VAL A 59 -28.94 5.06 -11.23
CA VAL A 59 -27.82 4.12 -11.11
C VAL A 59 -26.82 4.62 -10.07
N LEU A 60 -26.44 5.91 -10.13
CA LEU A 60 -25.55 6.51 -9.14
C LEU A 60 -26.17 6.54 -7.74
N ALA A 61 -27.47 6.79 -7.62
CA ALA A 61 -28.17 6.78 -6.34
C ALA A 61 -28.16 5.38 -5.71
N ALA A 62 -28.43 4.35 -6.51
CA ALA A 62 -28.40 2.95 -6.06
C ALA A 62 -27.00 2.51 -5.60
N PHE A 63 -25.94 2.90 -6.31
CA PHE A 63 -24.59 2.55 -5.86
C PHE A 63 -24.16 3.38 -4.64
N LYS A 64 -24.46 4.68 -4.58
CA LYS A 64 -24.12 5.53 -3.42
C LYS A 64 -24.79 5.05 -2.13
N SER A 65 -25.99 4.48 -2.21
CA SER A 65 -26.68 3.94 -1.03
C SER A 65 -25.99 2.70 -0.43
N MET A 66 -25.14 1.99 -1.19
CA MET A 66 -24.31 0.88 -0.69
C MET A 66 -23.18 1.34 0.24
N GLY A 67 -22.95 2.66 0.37
CA GLY A 67 -22.01 3.23 1.33
C GLY A 67 -20.55 3.25 0.88
N LYS A 68 -19.62 3.08 1.83
CA LYS A 68 -18.18 3.24 1.60
C LYS A 68 -17.68 2.23 0.57
N GLY A 69 -17.09 2.74 -0.53
CA GLY A 69 -16.56 1.90 -1.60
C GLY A 69 -17.51 1.64 -2.76
N TRP A 70 -18.62 2.37 -2.88
CA TRP A 70 -19.57 2.23 -3.99
C TRP A 70 -18.95 2.26 -5.39
N GLN A 71 -17.87 3.03 -5.61
CA GLN A 71 -17.13 3.03 -6.89
C GLN A 71 -16.45 1.68 -7.17
N THR A 72 -15.96 0.99 -6.13
CA THR A 72 -15.37 -0.35 -6.26
C THR A 72 -16.45 -1.38 -6.59
N HIS A 73 -17.64 -1.27 -5.97
CA HIS A 73 -18.79 -2.10 -6.31
C HIS A 73 -19.25 -1.89 -7.75
N MET A 74 -19.33 -0.63 -8.20
CA MET A 74 -19.66 -0.29 -9.58
C MET A 74 -18.63 -0.86 -10.58
N ASN A 75 -17.34 -0.75 -10.28
CA ASN A 75 -16.28 -1.35 -11.10
C ASN A 75 -16.40 -2.90 -11.15
N LYS A 76 -16.70 -3.54 -10.01
CA LYS A 76 -16.91 -4.99 -9.96
C LYS A 76 -18.10 -5.41 -10.84
N ALA A 77 -19.22 -4.70 -10.77
CA ALA A 77 -20.40 -4.97 -11.59
C ALA A 77 -20.08 -4.86 -13.10
N LEU A 78 -19.33 -3.82 -13.50
CA LEU A 78 -18.90 -3.65 -14.89
C LEU A 78 -17.99 -4.81 -15.36
N LYS A 79 -17.06 -5.26 -14.51
CA LYS A 79 -16.20 -6.41 -14.83
C LYS A 79 -16.97 -7.72 -14.97
N GLU A 80 -17.96 -7.94 -14.12
CA GLU A 80 -18.80 -9.14 -14.15
C GLU A 80 -19.70 -9.16 -15.38
N TRP A 81 -20.27 -8.00 -15.74
CA TRP A 81 -21.05 -7.84 -16.98
C TRP A 81 -20.20 -8.14 -18.22
N LEU A 82 -18.96 -7.61 -18.29
CA LEU A 82 -17.99 -7.87 -19.36
C LEU A 82 -17.49 -9.32 -19.43
N ALA A 83 -17.59 -10.09 -18.34
CA ALA A 83 -17.20 -11.49 -18.32
C ALA A 83 -18.33 -12.42 -18.79
N THR A 84 -19.57 -11.94 -18.72
CA THR A 84 -20.78 -12.70 -19.02
C THR A 84 -21.33 -12.41 -20.43
N HIS A 85 -21.01 -11.25 -20.99
CA HIS A 85 -21.35 -10.83 -22.36
C HIS A 85 -20.12 -10.89 -23.27
#